data_AF-A0A0L7L935-F1
#
_entry.id   AF-A0A0L7L935-F1
#
_cell.length_a   1.000
_cell.length_b   1.000
_cell.length_c   1.000
_cell.angle_alpha   90.00
_cell.angle_beta   90.00
_cell.angle_gamma   90.00
#
_symmetry.space_group_name_H-M   'P 1'
#
loop_
_entity.id
_entity.type
_entity.pdbx_description
1 polymer ?
#
loop_
_entity_poly.entity_id
_entity_poly.type
_entity_poly.pdbx_seq_one_letter_code
_entity_poly.pdbx_strand_id
1 'polypeptide(L)'
;MTFCMSKVAVLEARTAEMETYLTESDIGTTGELEQAVSELKMACNDREQESLYNEVEITGIPEHRGENLLHLIPLLAEKIGVPFQEHDINSIDRLGSHTPHNSEYIPAEGTPASWAHQEC
;
A
#
# COMPACT_ATOMS: atom_id res chain seq x y z
N MET A 1 52.36 38.62 -18.77
CA MET A 1 52.14 37.21 -18.34
C MET A 1 51.64 37.09 -16.88
N THR A 2 52.01 38.00 -15.98
CA THR A 2 51.61 37.98 -14.55
C THR A 2 50.10 38.15 -14.27
N PHE A 3 49.37 38.95 -15.05
CA PHE A 3 47.93 39.16 -14.88
C PHE A 3 47.07 37.92 -15.21
N CYS A 4 47.52 37.10 -16.16
CA CYS A 4 46.83 35.85 -16.49
C CYS A 4 46.97 34.83 -15.36
N MET A 5 48.18 34.72 -14.81
CA MET A 5 48.50 33.83 -13.68
C MET A 5 47.64 34.14 -12.45
N SER A 6 47.41 35.41 -12.11
CA SER A 6 46.53 35.78 -10.99
C SER A 6 45.07 35.41 -11.23
N LYS A 7 44.57 35.52 -12.47
CA LYS A 7 43.20 35.12 -12.80
C LYS A 7 43.02 33.61 -12.80
N VAL A 8 44.03 32.87 -13.26
CA VAL A 8 44.04 31.41 -13.23
C VAL A 8 44.04 30.93 -11.78
N ALA A 9 44.88 31.49 -10.91
CA ALA A 9 44.91 31.13 -9.49
C ALA A 9 43.57 31.38 -8.77
N VAL A 10 42.89 32.49 -9.10
CA VAL A 10 41.55 32.78 -8.53
C VAL A 10 40.51 31.78 -9.00
N LEU A 11 40.56 31.36 -10.27
CA LEU A 11 39.65 30.36 -10.81
C LEU A 11 39.93 28.98 -10.20
N GLU A 12 41.19 28.59 -10.05
CA GLU A 12 41.58 27.33 -9.40
C GLU A 12 41.10 27.28 -7.95
N ALA A 13 41.27 28.37 -7.18
CA ALA A 13 40.77 28.45 -5.82
C ALA A 13 39.25 28.32 -5.73
N ARG A 14 38.52 28.99 -6.64
CA ARG A 14 37.05 28.91 -6.68
C ARG A 14 36.55 27.53 -7.11
N THR A 15 37.26 26.86 -8.01
CA THR A 15 36.95 25.49 -8.42
C THR A 15 37.18 24.52 -7.27
N ALA A 16 38.29 24.66 -6.53
CA ALA A 16 38.57 23.82 -5.36
C ALA A 16 37.50 23.96 -4.26
N GLU A 17 37.03 25.18 -4.00
CA GLU A 17 35.93 25.45 -3.05
C GLU A 17 34.61 24.82 -3.50
N MET A 18 34.31 24.87 -4.81
CA MET A 18 33.10 24.27 -5.38
C MET A 18 33.15 22.73 -5.32
N GLU A 19 34.31 22.13 -5.59
CA GLU A 19 34.50 20.69 -5.50
C GLU A 19 34.34 20.18 -4.06
N THR A 20 34.84 20.91 -3.06
CA THR A 20 34.67 20.55 -1.64
C THR A 20 33.20 20.62 -1.21
N TYR A 21 32.50 21.70 -1.58
CA TYR A 21 31.08 21.86 -1.29
C TYR A 21 30.24 20.72 -1.90
N LEU A 22 30.53 20.32 -3.14
CA LEU A 22 29.82 19.23 -3.81
C LEU A 22 30.08 17.87 -3.14
N THR A 23 31.30 17.58 -2.69
CA THR A 23 31.59 16.33 -2.00
C THR A 23 30.94 16.23 -0.62
N GLU A 24 30.81 17.35 0.08
CA GLU A 24 30.20 17.40 1.42
C GLU A 24 28.67 17.39 1.36
N SER A 25 28.08 18.06 0.36
CA SER A 25 26.63 18.23 0.24
C SER A 25 25.90 17.06 -0.45
N ASP A 26 26.56 16.31 -1.33
CA ASP A 26 25.84 15.48 -2.32
C ASP A 26 25.90 13.97 -2.04
N ILE A 27 26.69 13.53 -1.06
CA ILE A 27 26.91 12.10 -0.78
C ILE A 27 26.50 11.72 0.65
N GLY A 28 26.76 12.59 1.65
CA GLY A 28 26.43 12.31 3.04
C GLY A 28 24.93 12.47 3.33
N THR A 29 24.39 13.66 3.07
CA THR A 29 23.03 14.00 3.50
C THR A 29 21.93 13.42 2.60
N THR A 30 22.19 13.29 1.31
CA THR A 30 21.26 12.71 0.33
C THR A 30 21.17 11.19 0.49
N GLY A 31 22.31 10.51 0.63
CA GLY A 31 22.35 9.06 0.85
C GLY A 31 21.73 8.65 2.19
N GLU A 32 22.00 9.38 3.27
CA GLU A 32 21.36 9.15 4.57
C GLU A 32 19.83 9.36 4.51
N LEU A 33 19.38 10.39 3.77
CA LEU A 33 17.96 10.65 3.60
C LEU A 33 17.28 9.57 2.76
N GLU A 34 17.90 9.15 1.65
CA GLU A 34 17.40 8.06 0.80
C GLU A 34 17.29 6.74 1.58
N GLN A 35 18.30 6.44 2.39
CA GLN A 35 18.30 5.28 3.28
C GLN A 35 17.17 5.37 4.31
N ALA A 36 17.01 6.51 4.99
CA ALA A 36 15.93 6.71 5.95
C ALA A 36 14.54 6.60 5.30
N VAL A 37 14.37 7.15 4.09
CA VAL A 37 13.11 7.01 3.32
C VAL A 37 12.85 5.55 2.96
N SER A 38 13.88 4.79 2.56
CA SER A 38 13.76 3.37 2.27
C SER A 38 13.31 2.58 3.50
N GLU A 39 13.96 2.82 4.65
CA GLU A 39 13.62 2.19 5.93
C GLU A 39 12.19 2.51 6.36
N LEU A 40 11.77 3.78 6.26
CA LEU A 40 10.41 4.18 6.59
C LEU A 40 9.36 3.56 5.67
N LYS A 41 9.66 3.41 4.38
CA LYS A 41 8.78 2.72 3.43
C LYS A 41 8.60 1.25 3.80
N MET A 42 9.68 0.55 4.12
CA MET A 42 9.60 -0.84 4.58
C MET A 42 8.78 -0.93 5.88
N ALA A 43 9.06 -0.06 6.85
CA ALA A 43 8.35 -0.04 8.13
C ALA A 43 6.86 0.33 8.01
N CYS A 44 6.47 1.11 7.00
CA CYS A 44 5.05 1.35 6.67
C CYS A 44 4.42 0.10 6.08
N ASN A 45 5.05 -0.51 5.08
CA ASN A 45 4.54 -1.72 4.45
C ASN A 45 4.36 -2.86 5.47
N ASP A 46 5.32 -3.04 6.38
CA ASP A 46 5.22 -4.04 7.44
C ASP A 46 4.03 -3.75 8.37
N ARG A 47 3.82 -2.49 8.76
CA ARG A 47 2.68 -2.09 9.59
C ARG A 47 1.33 -2.24 8.88
N GLU A 48 1.28 -1.95 7.58
CA GLU A 48 0.07 -2.16 6.77
C GLU A 48 -0.27 -3.66 6.73
N GLN A 49 0.73 -4.52 6.49
CA GLN A 49 0.53 -5.97 6.53
C GLN A 49 0.13 -6.46 7.93
N GLU A 50 0.74 -5.94 8.99
CA GLU A 50 0.37 -6.22 10.38
C GLU A 50 -1.10 -5.86 10.68
N SER A 51 -1.59 -4.75 10.13
CA SER A 51 -2.98 -4.32 10.29
C SER A 51 -3.98 -5.33 9.71
N LEU A 52 -3.62 -5.98 8.59
CA LEU A 52 -4.50 -6.93 7.91
C LEU A 52 -4.65 -8.27 8.65
N TYR A 53 -3.74 -8.64 9.57
CA TYR A 53 -3.81 -9.93 10.28
C TYR A 53 -5.06 -10.08 11.15
N ASN A 54 -5.64 -8.97 11.60
CA ASN A 54 -6.84 -8.96 12.44
C ASN A 54 -8.12 -8.71 11.63
N GLU A 55 -8.02 -8.59 10.30
CA GLU A 55 -9.17 -8.42 9.42
C GLU A 55 -9.65 -9.79 8.92
N VAL A 56 -10.96 -10.01 9.02
CA VAL A 56 -11.61 -11.24 8.55
C VAL A 56 -12.78 -10.87 7.64
N GLU A 57 -12.70 -11.26 6.38
CA GLU A 57 -13.81 -11.15 5.44
C GLU A 57 -14.71 -12.38 5.51
N ILE A 58 -16.01 -12.17 5.71
CA ILE A 58 -17.01 -13.23 5.77
C ILE A 58 -17.98 -13.05 4.61
N THR A 59 -18.00 -14.03 3.70
CA THR A 59 -18.85 -14.00 2.49
C THR A 59 -20.05 -14.94 2.63
N GLY A 60 -21.06 -14.73 1.77
CA GLY A 60 -22.23 -15.60 1.70
C GLY A 60 -23.30 -15.37 2.79
N ILE A 61 -23.21 -14.25 3.53
CA ILE A 61 -24.22 -13.88 4.53
C ILE A 61 -25.26 -12.93 3.89
N PRO A 62 -26.54 -13.32 3.81
CA PRO A 62 -27.60 -12.46 3.32
C PRO A 62 -27.70 -11.14 4.10
N GLU A 63 -28.02 -10.06 3.41
CA GLU A 63 -28.21 -8.74 4.02
C GLU A 63 -29.67 -8.51 4.41
N HIS A 64 -29.89 -8.02 5.62
CA HIS A 64 -31.23 -7.70 6.13
C HIS A 64 -31.31 -6.28 6.68
N ARG A 65 -32.42 -5.59 6.42
CA ARG A 65 -32.64 -4.23 6.92
C ARG A 65 -32.74 -4.25 8.45
N GLY A 66 -31.92 -3.43 9.11
CA GLY A 66 -31.91 -3.31 10.57
C GLY A 66 -31.19 -4.45 11.28
N GLU A 67 -30.33 -5.19 10.59
CA GLU A 67 -29.47 -6.18 11.21
C GLU A 67 -28.49 -5.56 12.21
N ASN A 68 -28.12 -6.35 13.21
CA ASN A 68 -27.08 -5.99 14.17
C ASN A 68 -25.88 -6.91 13.94
N LEU A 69 -24.85 -6.40 13.26
CA LEU A 69 -23.65 -7.16 12.94
C LEU A 69 -22.86 -7.58 14.19
N LEU A 70 -22.82 -6.73 15.22
CA LEU A 70 -22.17 -7.04 16.50
C LEU A 70 -22.80 -8.26 17.18
N HIS A 71 -24.12 -8.47 17.01
CA HIS A 71 -24.79 -9.66 17.53
C HIS A 71 -24.66 -10.87 16.57
N LEU A 72 -24.71 -10.63 15.26
CA LEU A 72 -24.70 -11.68 14.24
C LEU A 72 -23.38 -12.48 14.21
N ILE A 73 -22.23 -11.80 14.32
CA ILE A 73 -20.93 -12.46 14.18
C ILE A 73 -20.60 -13.39 15.36
N PRO A 74 -20.80 -13.01 16.65
CA PRO A 74 -20.65 -13.95 17.76
C PRO A 74 -21.54 -15.18 17.63
N LEU A 75 -22.79 -15.03 17.16
CA LEU A 75 -23.68 -16.16 16.90
C LEU A 75 -23.14 -17.09 15.79
N LEU A 76 -22.52 -16.52 14.75
CA LEU A 76 -21.88 -17.29 13.70
C LEU A 76 -20.65 -18.05 14.24
N ALA A 77 -19.82 -17.37 15.03
CA ALA A 77 -18.64 -17.95 15.66
C ALA A 77 -19.00 -19.12 16.59
N GLU A 78 -20.05 -18.95 17.41
CA GLU A 78 -20.58 -20.03 18.26
C GLU A 78 -21.02 -21.24 17.43
N LYS A 79 -21.68 -21.02 16.29
CA LYS A 79 -22.11 -22.10 15.39
C LYS A 79 -20.95 -22.90 14.79
N ILE A 80 -19.79 -22.27 14.59
CA ILE A 80 -18.58 -22.94 14.08
C ILE A 80 -17.64 -23.39 15.21
N GLY A 81 -18.04 -23.22 16.48
CA GLY A 81 -17.28 -23.66 17.64
C GLY A 81 -16.07 -22.77 17.98
N VAL A 82 -16.07 -21.52 17.53
CA VAL A 82 -15.01 -20.54 17.83
C VAL A 82 -15.47 -19.64 18.98
N PRO A 83 -14.71 -19.55 20.09
CA PRO A 83 -15.02 -18.60 21.15
C PRO A 83 -14.74 -17.17 20.65
N PHE A 84 -15.79 -16.39 20.47
CA PHE A 84 -15.71 -15.02 19.97
C PHE A 84 -16.82 -14.17 20.59
N GLN A 85 -16.48 -13.02 21.15
CA GLN A 85 -17.41 -12.12 21.83
C GLN A 85 -17.43 -10.74 21.19
N GLU A 86 -18.46 -9.95 21.52
CA GLU A 86 -18.60 -8.58 21.00
C GLU A 86 -17.38 -7.69 21.33
N HIS A 87 -16.69 -7.94 22.46
CA HIS A 87 -15.50 -7.18 22.86
C HIS A 87 -14.24 -7.52 22.05
N ASP A 88 -14.24 -8.63 21.31
CA ASP A 88 -13.16 -9.01 20.42
C ASP A 88 -13.23 -8.25 19.08
N ILE A 89 -14.35 -7.54 18.83
CA ILE A 89 -14.60 -6.79 17.60
C ILE A 89 -14.11 -5.35 17.77
N ASN A 90 -13.12 -4.96 16.96
CA ASN A 90 -12.68 -3.57 16.87
C ASN A 90 -13.60 -2.74 15.95
N SER A 91 -13.89 -3.25 14.75
CA SER A 91 -14.83 -2.65 13.79
C SER A 91 -15.52 -3.76 12.99
N ILE A 92 -16.73 -3.47 12.50
CA ILE A 92 -17.47 -4.40 11.66
C ILE A 92 -18.39 -3.64 10.70
N ASP A 93 -18.27 -3.97 9.41
CA ASP A 93 -19.03 -3.32 8.36
C ASP A 93 -19.37 -4.32 7.23
N ARG A 94 -20.44 -4.04 6.49
CA ARG A 94 -20.73 -4.74 5.23
C ARG A 94 -19.81 -4.19 4.14
N LEU A 95 -19.01 -5.07 3.54
CA LEU A 95 -18.34 -4.75 2.29
C LEU A 95 -19.38 -4.90 1.17
N GLY A 96 -19.66 -3.81 0.46
CA GLY A 96 -20.54 -3.86 -0.72
C GLY A 96 -19.99 -4.83 -1.77
N SER A 97 -20.83 -5.21 -2.74
CA SER A 97 -20.40 -6.11 -3.82
C SER A 97 -19.10 -5.60 -4.43
N HIS A 98 -18.06 -6.45 -4.41
CA HIS A 98 -16.85 -6.24 -5.18
C HIS A 98 -17.27 -6.19 -6.65
N THR A 99 -17.57 -5.01 -7.17
CA THR A 99 -17.57 -4.81 -8.62
C THR A 99 -16.16 -5.17 -9.04
N PRO A 100 -15.93 -6.27 -9.79
CA PRO A 100 -14.59 -6.55 -10.29
C PRO A 100 -14.19 -5.33 -11.11
N HIS A 101 -13.23 -4.56 -10.60
CA HIS A 101 -12.65 -3.45 -11.31
C HIS A 101 -11.95 -4.04 -12.54
N ASN A 102 -12.64 -4.03 -13.69
CA ASN A 102 -12.16 -4.42 -15.01
C ASN A 102 -11.02 -5.45 -14.99
N SER A 103 -11.30 -6.68 -14.53
CA SER A 103 -10.62 -7.80 -15.16
C SER A 103 -11.22 -7.86 -16.56
N GLU A 104 -10.51 -7.31 -17.53
CA GLU A 104 -10.80 -7.48 -18.93
C GLU A 104 -11.10 -8.97 -19.15
N TYR A 105 -12.37 -9.28 -19.41
CA TYR A 105 -12.79 -10.62 -19.77
C TYR A 105 -12.15 -10.87 -21.13
N ILE A 106 -10.97 -11.48 -21.16
CA ILE A 106 -10.36 -11.98 -22.38
C ILE A 106 -11.04 -13.33 -22.63
N PRO A 107 -11.98 -13.42 -23.59
CA PRO A 107 -12.54 -14.72 -23.94
C PRO A 107 -11.40 -15.54 -24.52
N ALA A 108 -11.18 -16.76 -24.01
CA ALA A 108 -10.35 -17.72 -24.72
C ALA A 108 -10.90 -17.84 -26.15
N GLU A 109 -10.03 -17.63 -27.14
CA GLU A 109 -10.43 -17.63 -28.55
C GLU A 109 -11.18 -18.94 -28.87
N GLY A 110 -12.44 -18.79 -29.29
CA GLY A 110 -13.27 -19.91 -29.73
C GLY A 110 -14.52 -20.21 -28.91
N THR A 111 -14.89 -19.41 -27.90
CA THR A 111 -16.16 -19.63 -27.16
C THR A 111 -17.30 -18.81 -27.78
N PRO A 112 -18.30 -19.42 -28.45
CA PRO A 112 -19.42 -18.67 -29.02
C PRO A 112 -20.36 -18.14 -27.93
N ALA A 113 -20.71 -16.86 -28.06
CA ALA A 113 -21.53 -16.06 -27.13
C ALA A 113 -23.04 -16.43 -27.15
N SER A 114 -23.39 -17.72 -27.16
CA SER A 114 -24.78 -18.16 -27.38
C SER A 114 -25.51 -18.71 -26.15
N TRP A 115 -24.98 -18.61 -24.93
CA TRP A 115 -25.59 -19.24 -23.76
C TRP A 115 -25.86 -18.32 -22.56
N ALA A 116 -26.08 -17.01 -22.79
CA ALA A 116 -26.47 -16.08 -21.72
C ALA A 116 -27.93 -15.58 -21.80
N HIS A 117 -28.80 -16.29 -22.52
CA HIS A 117 -30.25 -16.10 -22.42
C HIS A 117 -30.94 -17.46 -22.28
N GLN A 118 -31.05 -17.94 -21.05
CA GLN A 118 -32.12 -18.85 -20.63
C GLN A 118 -32.30 -18.73 -19.10
N GLU A 119 -33.23 -17.85 -18.74
CA GLU A 119 -34.21 -17.94 -17.64
C GLU A 119 -33.91 -18.84 -16.43
N CYS A 120 -33.83 -18.23 -15.23
CA CYS A 120 -34.91 -18.19 -14.23
C CYS A 120 -34.70 -16.97 -13.32
#